data_AF-A0A5C1A174-F1
#
_entry.id   AF-A0A5C1A174-F1
#
_cell.length_a   1.000
_cell.length_b   1.000
_cell.length_c   1.000
_cell.angle_alpha   90.00
_cell.angle_beta   90.00
_cell.angle_gamma   90.00
#
_symmetry.space_group_name_H-M   'P 1'
#
loop_
_entity.id
_entity.type
_entity.pdbx_description
1 polymer ?
#
loop_
_entity_poly.entity_id
_entity_poly.type
_entity_poly.pdbx_seq_one_letter_code
_entity_poly.pdbx_strand_id
1 'polypeptide(L)' 'MQHRLNGAVCPECGVLLNWPGSQVRDQQMLYCRNGHRLCTMKEFREAARELILQEEISLLRGYRRAG' A
#
# COMPACT_ATOMS: atom_id res chain seq x y z
N MET A 1 -0.14 10.24 22.68
CA MET A 1 0.78 10.41 21.54
C MET A 1 0.00 10.08 20.27
N GLN A 2 -0.45 11.11 19.54
CA GLN A 2 -1.18 10.91 18.29
C GLN A 2 -0.18 10.34 17.27
N HIS A 3 -0.28 9.04 16.99
CA HIS A 3 0.41 8.46 15.84
C HIS A 3 -0.12 9.22 14.62
N ARG A 4 0.68 10.11 14.05
CA ARG A 4 0.46 10.62 12.70
C ARG A 4 0.49 9.39 11.80
N LEU A 5 -0.68 8.86 11.48
CA LEU A 5 -0.85 7.96 10.35
C LEU A 5 -0.47 8.80 9.13
N ASN A 6 0.81 8.80 8.77
CA ASN A 6 1.27 9.32 7.49
C ASN A 6 0.65 8.41 6.42
N GLY A 7 -0.61 8.66 6.09
CA GLY A 7 -1.33 7.96 5.05
C GLY A 7 -0.59 8.11 3.72
N ALA A 8 -0.79 7.15 2.83
CA ALA A 8 -0.25 7.25 1.48
C ALA A 8 -0.70 8.58 0.84
N VAL A 9 0.22 9.27 0.18
CA VAL A 9 -0.07 10.52 -0.53
C VAL A 9 0.08 10.31 -2.03
N CYS A 10 -0.69 11.06 -2.82
CA CYS A 10 -0.52 11.06 -4.26
C CYS A 10 0.86 11.65 -4.62
N PRO A 11 1.67 10.97 -5.47
CA PRO A 11 2.98 11.47 -5.85
C PRO A 11 2.91 12.77 -6.66
N GLU A 12 1.83 12.97 -7.42
CA GLU A 12 1.66 14.13 -8.31
C GLU A 12 1.23 15.42 -7.57
N CYS A 13 0.36 15.29 -6.57
CA CYS A 13 -0.26 16.46 -5.92
C CYS A 13 -0.20 16.47 -4.39
N GLY A 14 0.41 15.45 -3.78
CA GLY A 14 0.59 15.37 -2.32
C GLY A 14 -0.70 15.18 -1.53
N VAL A 15 -1.86 15.00 -2.17
CA VAL A 15 -3.12 14.79 -1.46
C VAL A 15 -3.15 13.42 -0.78
N LEU A 16 -3.70 13.37 0.43
CA LEU A 16 -3.90 12.11 1.16
C LEU A 16 -4.83 11.18 0.38
N LEU A 17 -4.36 9.94 0.20
CA LEU A 17 -5.09 8.86 -0.43
C LEU A 17 -5.94 8.13 0.62
N ASN A 18 -7.11 7.67 0.18
CA ASN A 18 -7.97 6.80 0.96
C ASN A 18 -7.77 5.35 0.54
N TRP A 19 -7.99 4.43 1.46
CA TRP A 19 -8.01 3.01 1.15
C TRP A 19 -9.18 2.68 0.20
N PRO A 20 -8.94 1.87 -0.85
CA PRO A 20 -10.00 1.42 -1.72
C PRO A 20 -10.95 0.47 -0.97
N GLY A 21 -12.24 0.49 -1.35
CA GLY A 21 -13.23 -0.41 -0.75
C GLY A 21 -12.93 -1.89 -1.02
N SER A 22 -13.47 -2.79 -0.20
CA SER A 22 -13.24 -4.24 -0.33
C SER A 22 -13.83 -4.86 -1.60
N GLN A 23 -14.85 -4.24 -2.19
CA GLN A 23 -15.59 -4.75 -3.35
C GLN A 23 -15.04 -4.28 -4.72
N VAL A 24 -13.91 -3.58 -4.74
CA VAL A 24 -13.35 -3.03 -5.97
C VAL A 24 -12.71 -4.16 -6.80
N ARG A 25 -13.06 -4.24 -8.10
CA ARG A 25 -12.56 -5.28 -9.02
C ARG A 25 -11.11 -5.02 -9.40
N ASP A 26 -10.35 -6.08 -9.69
CA ASP A 26 -8.91 -5.99 -9.99
C ASP A 26 -8.57 -5.09 -11.19
N GLN A 27 -9.42 -5.08 -12.22
CA GLN A 27 -9.25 -4.25 -13.43
C GLN A 27 -9.58 -2.77 -13.20
N GLN A 28 -10.13 -2.41 -12.05
CA GLN A 28 -10.52 -1.04 -11.78
C GLN A 28 -9.28 -0.16 -11.54
N MET A 29 -9.23 0.95 -12.25
CA MET A 29 -8.18 1.96 -12.08
C MET A 29 -8.46 2.79 -10.82
N LEU A 30 -7.45 2.99 -9.99
CA LEU A 30 -7.48 3.87 -8.83
C LEU A 30 -7.01 5.27 -9.21
N TYR A 31 -7.65 6.25 -8.59
CA TYR A 31 -7.37 7.66 -8.79
C TYR A 31 -7.23 8.36 -7.44
N CYS A 32 -6.43 9.42 -7.39
CA CYS A 32 -6.43 10.33 -6.26
C CYS A 32 -7.71 11.19 -6.27
N ARG A 33 -7.97 11.91 -5.18
CA ARG A 33 -9.14 12.82 -5.08
C ARG A 33 -9.16 13.93 -6.14
N ASN A 34 -8.00 14.30 -6.67
CA ASN A 34 -7.86 15.30 -7.74
C ASN A 34 -7.92 14.67 -9.15
N GLY A 35 -8.15 13.35 -9.27
CA GLY A 35 -8.29 12.67 -10.56
C GLY A 35 -6.99 12.16 -11.19
N HIS A 36 -5.85 12.26 -10.52
CA HIS A 36 -4.61 11.65 -11.02
C HIS A 36 -4.68 10.12 -10.92
N ARG A 37 -4.30 9.45 -12.01
CA ARG A 37 -4.22 8.00 -12.09
C ARG A 37 -3.09 7.48 -11.19
N LEU A 38 -3.39 6.47 -10.38
CA LEU A 38 -2.42 5.84 -9.47
C LEU A 38 -1.95 4.50 -10.06
N CYS A 39 -2.78 3.47 -9.95
CA CYS A 39 -2.53 2.13 -10.43
C CYS A 39 -3.85 1.37 -10.54
N THR A 40 -3.82 0.15 -11.07
CA THR A 40 -4.98 -0.75 -10.99
C THR A 40 -5.10 -1.37 -9.60
N MET A 41 -6.32 -1.78 -9.22
CA MET A 41 -6.54 -2.55 -7.98
C MET A 41 -5.72 -3.84 -7.93
N LYS A 42 -5.48 -4.46 -9.09
CA LYS A 42 -4.63 -5.64 -9.20
C LYS A 42 -3.21 -5.33 -8.70
N GLU A 43 -2.58 -4.32 -9.28
CA GLU A 43 -1.23 -3.87 -8.90
C GLU A 43 -1.16 -3.48 -7.43
N PHE A 44 -2.18 -2.79 -6.93
CA PHE A 44 -2.28 -2.44 -5.51
C PHE A 44 -2.28 -3.67 -4.60
N ARG A 45 -3.08 -4.69 -4.94
CA ARG A 45 -3.17 -5.94 -4.18
C ARG A 45 -1.88 -6.76 -4.29
N GLU A 46 -1.23 -6.76 -5.44
CA GLU A 46 0.07 -7.41 -5.65
C GLU A 46 1.15 -6.77 -4.78
N ALA A 47 1.30 -5.45 -4.84
CA ALA A 47 2.25 -4.72 -4.01
C ALA A 47 1.98 -4.89 -2.51
N ALA A 48 0.71 -4.89 -2.08
CA ALA A 48 0.35 -5.14 -0.68
C ALA A 48 0.75 -6.56 -0.23
N ARG A 49 0.54 -7.57 -1.09
CA ARG A 49 0.98 -8.95 -0.80
C ARG A 49 2.50 -9.06 -0.74
N GLU A 50 3.21 -8.42 -1.66
CA GLU A 50 4.68 -8.40 -1.68
C GLU A 50 5.25 -7.78 -0.41
N LEU A 51 4.66 -6.68 0.07
CA LEU A 51 5.07 -6.04 1.33
C LEU A 51 4.88 -6.99 2.53
N ILE A 52 3.72 -7.65 2.63
CA ILE A 52 3.45 -8.62 3.70
C ILE A 52 4.48 -9.77 3.67
N LEU A 53 4.77 -10.31 2.48
CA LEU A 53 5.77 -11.37 2.31
C LEU A 53 7.19 -10.88 2.65
N GLN A 54 7.53 -9.65 2.28
CA GLN A 54 8.83 -9.06 2.59
C GLN A 54 9.02 -8.82 4.09
N GLU A 55 7.95 -8.42 4.81
CA GLU A 55 7.95 -8.32 6.26
C GLU A 55 8.15 -9.69 6.92
N GLU A 56 7.47 -10.74 6.44
CA GLU A 56 7.63 -12.11 6.95
C GLU A 56 9.07 -12.63 6.76
N ILE A 57 9.67 -12.41 5.58
CA ILE A 57 11.06 -12.78 5.30
C ILE A 57 12.04 -12.01 6.19
N SER A 58 11.78 -10.73 6.45
CA SER A 58 12.62 -9.89 7.30
C SER A 58 12.61 -10.37 8.75
N LEU A 59 11.44 -10.78 9.27
CA LEU A 59 11.31 -11.36 10.61
C LEU A 59 12.04 -12.71 10.73
N LEU A 60 11.89 -13.59 9.74
CA LEU A 60 12.58 -14.88 9.71
C LEU A 60 14.11 -14.75 9.64
N ARG A 61 14.63 -13.76 8.90
CA ARG A 61 16.07 -13.47 8.82
C ARG A 61 16.62 -12.80 10.08
N GLY A 62 15.82 -11.98 10.75
CA GLY A 62 16.16 -11.41 12.06
C GLY A 62 16.30 -12.50 13.13
N TYR A 63 15.40 -13.48 13.14
CA TYR A 63 15.46 -14.61 14.06
C TYR A 63 16.71 -15.49 13.89
N ARG A 64 17.17 -15.68 12.64
CA ARG A 64 18.34 -16.53 12.33
C ARG A 64 19.70 -15.88 12.63
N ARG A 65 19.74 -14.59 12.97
CA ARG A 65 20.97 -13.87 13.40
C ARG A 65 21.10 -13.73 14.92
N ALA A 66 20.08 -14.14 15.67
CA ALA A 66 20.07 -14.09 17.14
C ALA A 66 20.16 -15.49 17.79
N GLY A 67 20.49 -16.52 17.01
CA GLY A 67 20.72 -17.89 17.48
C GLY A 67 22.18 -18.29 17.34
#